data_AF-A0A2G6NV61-F1
#
_entry.id   AF-A0A2G6NV61-F1
#
_cell.length_a   1.000
_cell.length_b   1.000
_cell.length_c   1.000
_cell.angle_alpha   90.00
_cell.angle_beta   90.00
_cell.angle_gamma   90.00
#
_symmetry.space_group_name_H-M   'P 1'
#
loop_
_entity.id
_entity.type
_entity.pdbx_description
1 polymer ?
#
loop_
_entity_poly.entity_id
_entity_poly.type
_entity_poly.pdbx_seq_one_letter_code
_entity_poly.pdbx_strand_id
1 'polypeptide(L)'
;MTSAPAPPPAPWSDLATLQHLGADLRAEWLGRRVYRVSVGPAWLRVHWQGQDRTGLLLSLWPGAVLAAAGQGGWPPPVRKALPLVKDHLLNEHLPGARLTGLGVYPADRIWALRFANAADQTLYLLHQVFGPRGNTTLLDEDTRLIWARNHPPHPLLHRRPPAQTWSPIWPEPTKAKNSAARPRPWPPICTPWFRASPPPSCAICRTIRP
;
A
#
# COMPACT_ATOMS: atom_id res chain seq x y z
N MET A 1 7.96 -11.98 38.25
CA MET A 1 8.41 -11.78 36.85
C MET A 1 7.56 -10.69 36.24
N THR A 2 8.05 -9.46 36.22
CA THR A 2 7.32 -8.31 35.67
C THR A 2 7.63 -8.25 34.18
N SER A 3 6.68 -8.64 33.33
CA SER A 3 6.83 -8.47 31.88
C SER A 3 6.99 -6.98 31.59
N ALA A 4 8.01 -6.62 30.82
CA ALA A 4 8.10 -5.27 30.28
C ALA A 4 6.82 -4.96 29.49
N PRO A 5 6.28 -3.72 29.59
CA PRO A 5 5.14 -3.32 28.79
C PRO A 5 5.49 -3.46 27.31
N ALA A 6 4.55 -3.98 26.52
CA ALA A 6 4.73 -4.08 25.09
C ALA A 6 5.05 -2.69 24.51
N PRO A 7 6.00 -2.57 23.58
CA PRO A 7 6.28 -1.29 22.94
C PRO A 7 5.00 -0.76 22.28
N PRO A 8 4.80 0.57 22.27
CA PRO A 8 3.63 1.15 21.62
C PRO A 8 3.58 0.70 20.15
N PRO A 9 2.38 0.43 19.60
CA PRO A 9 2.26 0.05 18.21
C PRO A 9 2.86 1.16 17.35
N ALA A 10 3.68 0.77 16.38
CA ALA A 10 4.32 1.74 15.51
C ALA A 10 3.23 2.54 14.76
N PRO A 11 3.41 3.86 14.53
CA PRO A 11 2.35 4.74 14.05
C PRO A 11 1.79 4.34 12.68
N TRP A 12 2.58 3.64 11.86
CA TRP A 12 2.14 3.09 10.57
C TRP A 12 1.18 1.88 10.70
N SER A 13 1.04 1.32 11.91
CA SER A 13 0.09 0.25 12.27
C SER A 13 -1.15 0.74 13.00
N ASP A 14 -1.22 2.04 13.26
CA ASP A 14 -2.38 2.66 13.88
C ASP A 14 -3.54 2.76 12.87
N LEU A 15 -4.70 2.22 13.26
CA LEU A 15 -5.86 2.15 12.37
C LEU A 15 -6.41 3.55 12.06
N ALA A 16 -6.42 4.46 13.04
CA ALA A 16 -6.90 5.82 12.84
C ALA A 16 -6.02 6.58 11.84
N THR A 17 -4.70 6.41 11.93
CA THR A 17 -3.74 6.95 10.97
C THR A 17 -3.98 6.42 9.56
N LEU A 18 -4.22 5.12 9.40
CA LEU A 18 -4.53 4.52 8.10
C LEU A 18 -5.87 5.03 7.54
N GLN A 19 -6.88 5.21 8.39
CA GLN A 19 -8.18 5.77 8.00
C GLN A 19 -8.06 7.22 7.56
N HIS A 20 -7.27 8.03 8.27
CA HIS A 20 -7.00 9.42 7.89
C HIS A 20 -6.29 9.50 6.54
N LEU A 21 -5.22 8.72 6.35
CA LEU A 21 -4.53 8.63 5.06
C LEU A 21 -5.48 8.15 3.95
N GLY A 22 -6.36 7.18 4.24
CA GLY A 22 -7.38 6.73 3.30
C GLY A 22 -8.35 7.84 2.89
N ALA A 23 -8.77 8.69 3.83
CA ALA A 23 -9.64 9.83 3.55
C ALA A 23 -8.96 10.87 2.64
N ASP A 24 -7.68 11.18 2.91
CA ASP A 24 -6.90 12.13 2.10
C ASP A 24 -6.69 11.61 0.67
N LEU A 25 -6.24 10.37 0.53
CA LEU A 25 -6.05 9.74 -0.79
C LEU A 25 -7.38 9.61 -1.55
N ARG A 26 -8.49 9.36 -0.84
CA ARG A 26 -9.83 9.35 -1.45
C ARG A 26 -10.16 10.73 -2.00
N ALA A 27 -9.94 11.79 -1.24
CA ALA A 27 -10.22 13.15 -1.70
C ALA A 27 -9.41 13.51 -2.96
N GLU A 28 -8.16 13.03 -3.06
CA GLU A 28 -7.28 13.32 -4.20
C GLU A 28 -7.59 12.48 -5.46
N TRP A 29 -7.97 11.21 -5.28
CA TRP A 29 -8.01 10.23 -6.37
C TRP A 29 -9.40 9.76 -6.78
N LEU A 30 -10.45 10.06 -6.01
CA LEU A 30 -11.81 9.66 -6.37
C LEU A 30 -12.18 10.16 -7.78
N GLY A 31 -12.81 9.31 -8.57
CA GLY A 31 -13.18 9.60 -9.95
C GLY A 31 -12.05 9.47 -10.97
N ARG A 32 -10.79 9.33 -10.54
CA ARG A 32 -9.68 9.04 -11.46
C ARG A 32 -9.82 7.64 -12.05
N ARG A 33 -9.37 7.48 -13.28
CA ARG A 33 -9.31 6.19 -13.96
C ARG A 33 -7.95 5.53 -13.79
N VAL A 34 -7.93 4.21 -13.74
CA VAL A 34 -6.70 3.44 -13.79
C VAL A 34 -6.13 3.54 -15.21
N TYR A 35 -4.89 4.00 -15.35
CA TYR A 35 -4.17 3.99 -16.61
C TYR A 35 -3.61 2.60 -16.91
N ARG A 36 -2.95 2.00 -15.93
CA ARG A 36 -2.36 0.67 -16.03
C ARG A 36 -2.14 0.07 -14.65
N VAL A 37 -1.85 -1.22 -14.62
CA VAL A 37 -1.45 -1.93 -13.42
C VAL A 37 -0.08 -2.57 -13.66
N SER A 38 0.85 -2.41 -12.72
CA SER A 38 2.14 -3.10 -12.76
C SER A 38 2.18 -4.13 -11.66
N VAL A 39 2.45 -5.39 -11.98
CA VAL A 39 2.47 -6.48 -10.99
C VAL A 39 3.83 -7.13 -10.97
N GLY A 40 4.34 -7.41 -9.78
CA GLY A 40 5.49 -8.25 -9.56
C GLY A 40 5.21 -9.32 -8.49
N PRO A 41 6.19 -10.17 -8.16
CA PRO A 41 5.97 -11.34 -7.29
C PRO A 41 5.35 -11.01 -5.92
N ALA A 42 5.80 -9.92 -5.31
CA ALA A 42 5.37 -9.49 -3.97
C ALA A 42 4.84 -8.05 -3.95
N TRP A 43 4.46 -7.49 -5.10
CA TRP A 43 3.98 -6.10 -5.15
C TRP A 43 3.04 -5.86 -6.33
N LEU A 44 2.21 -4.84 -6.19
CA LEU A 44 1.26 -4.37 -7.19
C LEU A 44 1.31 -2.84 -7.17
N ARG A 45 1.35 -2.19 -8.32
CA ARG A 45 1.20 -0.74 -8.42
C ARG A 45 0.03 -0.41 -9.34
N VAL A 46 -0.97 0.26 -8.79
CA VAL A 46 -2.09 0.82 -9.56
C VAL A 46 -1.69 2.22 -9.99
N HIS A 47 -1.66 2.48 -11.30
CA HIS A 47 -1.33 3.79 -11.84
C HIS A 47 -2.59 4.53 -12.24
N TRP A 48 -2.71 5.78 -11.81
CA TRP A 48 -3.82 6.66 -12.15
C TRP A 48 -3.53 7.40 -13.47
N GLN A 49 -4.58 7.67 -14.24
CA GLN A 49 -4.51 8.63 -15.34
C GLN A 49 -4.19 10.03 -14.80
N GLY A 50 -3.37 10.77 -15.54
CA GLY A 50 -2.90 12.12 -15.17
C GLY A 50 -1.43 12.34 -15.54
N GLN A 51 -1.00 13.60 -15.55
CA GLN A 51 0.35 13.97 -15.97
C GLN A 51 1.45 13.46 -15.01
N ASP A 52 1.14 13.40 -13.71
CA ASP A 52 2.13 13.09 -12.66
C ASP A 52 2.45 11.59 -12.52
N ARG A 53 1.77 10.74 -13.30
CA ARG A 53 1.89 9.27 -13.22
C ARG A 53 1.74 8.73 -11.79
N THR A 54 0.89 9.38 -10.99
CA THR A 54 0.59 8.99 -9.62
C THR A 54 0.16 7.53 -9.57
N GLY A 55 0.57 6.82 -8.53
CA GLY A 55 0.11 5.46 -8.31
C GLY A 55 0.20 5.04 -6.86
N LEU A 56 -0.56 4.00 -6.55
CA LEU A 56 -0.59 3.35 -5.25
C LEU A 56 0.16 2.02 -5.35
N LEU A 57 1.25 1.89 -4.60
CA LEU A 57 2.00 0.65 -4.42
C LEU A 57 1.41 -0.15 -3.26
N LEU A 58 1.11 -1.42 -3.50
CA LEU A 58 0.59 -2.41 -2.56
C LEU A 58 1.59 -3.58 -2.48
N SER A 59 2.40 -3.61 -1.43
CA SER A 59 3.47 -4.60 -1.23
C SER A 59 3.05 -5.71 -0.26
N LEU A 60 3.50 -6.94 -0.50
CA LEU A 60 3.28 -8.11 0.35
C LEU A 60 4.61 -8.82 0.62
N TRP A 61 5.50 -8.13 1.32
CA TRP A 61 6.78 -8.68 1.76
C TRP A 61 6.68 -9.02 3.25
N PRO A 62 7.28 -10.12 3.73
CA PRO A 62 7.36 -10.38 5.16
C PRO A 62 7.91 -9.16 5.92
N GLY A 63 7.13 -8.61 6.84
CA GLY A 63 7.49 -7.41 7.62
C GLY A 63 7.40 -6.06 6.89
N ALA A 64 7.10 -6.03 5.59
CA ALA A 64 7.00 -4.81 4.77
C ALA A 64 5.76 -4.86 3.85
N VAL A 65 4.61 -5.00 4.49
CA VAL A 65 3.31 -4.93 3.85
C VAL A 65 2.85 -3.47 3.89
N LEU A 66 2.80 -2.81 2.73
CA LEU A 66 2.65 -1.35 2.64
C LEU A 66 1.66 -0.97 1.56
N ALA A 67 0.88 0.07 1.85
CA ALA A 67 0.20 0.89 0.87
C ALA A 67 0.92 2.25 0.79
N ALA A 68 1.54 2.57 -0.34
CA ALA A 68 2.32 3.79 -0.52
C ALA A 68 1.92 4.54 -1.79
N ALA A 69 1.50 5.79 -1.62
CA ALA A 69 1.26 6.72 -2.72
C ALA A 69 2.58 7.26 -3.26
N GLY A 70 2.71 7.41 -4.58
CA GLY A 70 3.89 8.03 -5.17
C GLY A 70 3.71 8.43 -6.62
N GLN A 71 4.39 9.50 -7.01
CA GLN A 71 4.39 10.04 -8.37
C GLN A 71 5.54 9.49 -9.21
N GLY A 72 5.42 9.60 -10.52
CA GLY A 72 6.49 9.29 -11.46
C GLY A 72 6.86 7.80 -11.58
N GLY A 73 7.87 7.57 -12.41
CA GLY A 73 8.46 6.26 -12.63
C GLY A 73 9.42 5.88 -11.51
N TRP A 74 9.64 4.57 -11.32
CA TRP A 74 10.67 4.12 -10.39
C TRP A 74 12.07 4.42 -10.92
N PRO A 75 13.02 4.80 -10.05
CA PRO A 75 14.43 4.91 -10.39
C PRO A 75 14.95 3.60 -11.02
N PRO A 76 15.92 3.66 -11.96
CA PRO A 76 16.41 2.46 -12.66
C PRO A 76 16.86 1.32 -11.73
N PRO A 77 17.58 1.55 -10.62
CA PRO A 77 17.97 0.48 -9.70
C PRO A 77 16.76 -0.23 -9.08
N VAL A 78 15.74 0.54 -8.67
CA VAL A 78 14.50 0.00 -8.11
C VAL A 78 13.73 -0.80 -9.15
N ARG A 79 13.67 -0.30 -10.39
CA ARG A 79 13.02 -1.01 -11.50
C ARG A 79 13.68 -2.35 -11.81
N LYS A 80 15.01 -2.42 -11.77
CA LYS A 80 15.77 -3.67 -11.97
C LYS A 80 15.52 -4.67 -10.82
N ALA A 81 15.38 -4.18 -9.60
CA ALA A 81 15.12 -5.01 -8.42
C ALA A 81 13.67 -5.53 -8.33
N LEU A 82 12.73 -4.90 -9.04
CA LEU A 82 11.30 -5.22 -8.97
C LEU A 82 10.81 -5.73 -10.33
N PRO A 83 10.99 -7.04 -10.62
CA PRO A 83 10.62 -7.60 -11.90
C PRO A 83 9.11 -7.56 -12.10
N LEU A 84 8.72 -7.29 -13.35
CA LEU A 84 7.32 -7.28 -13.79
C LEU A 84 6.90 -8.67 -14.26
N VAL A 85 5.72 -9.09 -13.85
CA VAL A 85 5.01 -10.23 -14.44
C VAL A 85 4.29 -9.72 -15.69
N LYS A 86 4.63 -10.27 -16.84
CA LYS A 86 3.95 -9.99 -18.12
C LYS A 86 2.57 -10.64 -18.13
N ASP A 87 1.63 -10.04 -18.86
CA ASP A 87 0.30 -10.60 -19.13
C ASP A 87 -0.47 -11.03 -17.87
N HIS A 88 -0.36 -10.23 -16.81
CA HIS A 88 -1.03 -10.51 -15.55
C HIS A 88 -2.54 -10.22 -15.64
N LEU A 89 -3.38 -11.13 -15.15
CA LEU A 89 -4.87 -11.08 -15.18
C LEU A 89 -5.46 -9.72 -14.77
N LEU A 90 -4.89 -9.06 -13.75
CA LEU A 90 -5.33 -7.72 -13.34
C LEU A 90 -5.29 -6.66 -14.45
N ASN A 91 -4.47 -6.83 -15.48
CA ASN A 91 -4.42 -5.94 -16.65
C ASN A 91 -5.63 -6.08 -17.56
N GLU A 92 -6.43 -7.15 -17.42
CA GLU A 92 -7.68 -7.33 -18.16
C GLU A 92 -8.86 -6.63 -17.47
N HIS A 93 -8.80 -6.48 -16.14
CA HIS A 93 -9.93 -6.00 -15.35
C HIS A 93 -9.84 -4.53 -14.91
N LEU A 94 -8.64 -4.05 -14.58
CA LEU A 94 -8.47 -2.75 -13.91
C LEU A 94 -8.21 -1.57 -14.86
N PRO A 95 -7.41 -1.67 -15.94
CA PRO A 95 -7.20 -0.54 -16.84
C PRO A 95 -8.52 0.05 -17.36
N GLY A 96 -8.63 1.38 -17.32
CA GLY A 96 -9.83 2.14 -17.68
C GLY A 96 -10.90 2.24 -16.58
N ALA A 97 -10.84 1.38 -15.55
CA ALA A 97 -11.79 1.40 -14.44
C ALA A 97 -11.65 2.69 -13.61
N ARG A 98 -12.79 3.25 -13.20
CA ARG A 98 -12.88 4.50 -12.42
C ARG A 98 -12.91 4.18 -10.93
N LEU A 99 -12.08 4.84 -10.13
CA LEU A 99 -12.13 4.74 -8.67
C LEU A 99 -13.41 5.40 -8.15
N THR A 100 -14.28 4.63 -7.50
CA THR A 100 -15.56 5.09 -6.93
C THR A 100 -15.62 4.97 -5.41
N GLY A 101 -14.58 4.42 -4.79
CA GLY A 101 -14.43 4.37 -3.35
C GLY A 101 -13.02 3.98 -2.96
N LEU A 102 -12.54 4.53 -1.84
CA LEU A 102 -11.26 4.17 -1.25
C LEU A 102 -11.35 4.39 0.26
N GLY A 103 -10.86 3.43 1.04
CA GLY A 103 -10.87 3.51 2.49
C GLY A 103 -10.25 2.30 3.15
N VAL A 104 -10.41 2.20 4.47
CA VAL A 104 -9.85 1.13 5.30
C VAL A 104 -10.98 0.49 6.10
N TYR A 105 -10.94 -0.83 6.26
CA TYR A 105 -11.92 -1.55 7.06
C TYR A 105 -11.98 -0.96 8.48
N PRO A 106 -13.17 -0.83 9.09
CA PRO A 106 -13.29 -0.18 10.41
C PRO A 106 -12.74 -1.01 11.57
N ALA A 107 -12.64 -2.33 11.39
CA ALA A 107 -12.19 -3.27 12.43
C ALA A 107 -10.90 -4.02 12.05
N ASP A 108 -10.31 -3.71 10.90
CA ASP A 108 -9.11 -4.39 10.41
C ASP A 108 -8.29 -3.45 9.53
N ARG A 109 -7.00 -3.74 9.37
CA ARG A 109 -6.06 -2.95 8.59
C ARG A 109 -6.06 -3.40 7.14
N ILE A 110 -7.25 -3.39 6.53
CA ILE A 110 -7.46 -3.77 5.13
C ILE A 110 -7.83 -2.53 4.34
N TRP A 111 -6.99 -2.16 3.38
CA TRP A 111 -7.34 -1.14 2.39
C TRP A 111 -8.32 -1.72 1.40
N ALA A 112 -9.36 -0.96 1.09
CA ALA A 112 -10.36 -1.32 0.12
C ALA A 112 -10.43 -0.22 -0.94
N LEU A 113 -10.28 -0.62 -2.19
CA LEU A 113 -10.50 0.23 -3.35
C LEU A 113 -11.70 -0.33 -4.11
N ARG A 114 -12.68 0.52 -4.40
CA ARG A 114 -13.85 0.20 -5.21
C ARG A 114 -13.73 0.87 -6.56
N PHE A 115 -13.91 0.09 -7.63
CA PHE A 115 -13.87 0.56 -9.00
C PHE A 115 -15.21 0.32 -9.70
N ALA A 116 -15.52 1.16 -10.68
CA ALA A 116 -16.49 0.86 -11.73
C ALA A 116 -15.72 0.61 -13.03
N ASN A 117 -15.89 -0.56 -13.64
CA ASN A 117 -15.25 -0.88 -14.93
C ASN A 117 -15.97 -0.16 -16.10
N ALA A 118 -15.59 -0.45 -17.35
CA ALA A 118 -16.19 0.17 -18.53
C ALA A 118 -17.67 -0.20 -18.74
N ALA A 119 -18.13 -1.32 -18.17
CA ALA A 119 -19.51 -1.79 -18.17
C ALA A 119 -20.27 -1.37 -16.90
N ASP A 120 -19.73 -0.42 -16.12
CA ASP A 120 -20.26 0.04 -14.82
C ASP A 120 -20.40 -1.06 -13.75
N GLN A 121 -19.78 -2.22 -13.94
CA GLN A 121 -19.74 -3.27 -12.93
C GLN A 121 -18.77 -2.90 -11.82
N THR A 122 -19.13 -3.26 -10.59
CA THR A 122 -18.30 -2.95 -9.42
C THR A 122 -17.19 -3.99 -9.24
N LEU A 123 -15.97 -3.51 -8.98
CA LEU A 123 -14.83 -4.34 -8.58
C LEU A 123 -14.30 -3.86 -7.23
N TYR A 124 -13.82 -4.79 -6.40
CA TYR A 124 -13.17 -4.48 -5.12
C TYR A 124 -11.75 -5.03 -5.10
N LEU A 125 -10.75 -4.14 -4.97
CA LEU A 125 -9.38 -4.53 -4.68
C LEU A 125 -9.12 -4.36 -3.18
N LEU A 126 -8.90 -5.46 -2.48
CA LEU A 126 -8.68 -5.50 -1.03
C LEU A 126 -7.23 -5.82 -0.75
N HIS A 127 -6.60 -5.08 0.16
CA HIS A 127 -5.20 -5.25 0.52
C HIS A 127 -5.04 -5.24 2.04
N GLN A 128 -4.71 -6.39 2.62
CA GLN A 128 -4.43 -6.52 4.04
C GLN A 128 -3.01 -6.01 4.33
N VAL A 129 -2.91 -4.95 5.13
CA VAL A 129 -1.63 -4.26 5.44
C VAL A 129 -0.88 -4.91 6.60
N PHE A 130 -1.55 -5.72 7.41
CA PHE A 130 -0.94 -6.34 8.59
C PHE A 130 -1.36 -7.79 8.77
N GLY A 131 -0.44 -8.59 9.31
CA GLY A 131 -0.63 -10.00 9.60
C GLY A 131 0.49 -10.85 9.01
N PRO A 132 0.65 -12.09 9.48
CA PRO A 132 1.77 -12.97 9.10
C PRO A 132 1.71 -13.42 7.63
N ARG A 133 0.57 -13.25 6.95
CA ARG A 133 0.32 -13.73 5.59
C ARG A 133 -0.39 -12.68 4.72
N GLY A 134 -0.09 -11.39 4.93
CA GLY A 134 -0.74 -10.27 4.23
C GLY A 134 -1.05 -10.60 2.77
N ASN A 135 -2.22 -10.20 2.29
CA ASN A 135 -2.71 -10.63 1.00
C ASN A 135 -3.47 -9.51 0.26
N THR A 136 -3.58 -9.65 -1.06
CA THR A 136 -4.31 -8.74 -1.94
C THR A 136 -5.24 -9.57 -2.79
N THR A 137 -6.52 -9.18 -2.84
CA THR A 137 -7.54 -9.86 -3.63
C THR A 137 -8.27 -8.86 -4.52
N LEU A 138 -8.72 -9.34 -5.68
CA LEU A 138 -9.68 -8.66 -6.54
C LEU A 138 -10.98 -9.47 -6.52
N LEU A 139 -12.08 -8.80 -6.18
CA LEU A 139 -13.43 -9.35 -6.15
C LEU A 139 -14.33 -8.63 -7.18
N ASP A 140 -15.34 -9.33 -7.67
CA ASP A 140 -16.45 -8.71 -8.40
C ASP A 140 -17.53 -8.14 -7.45
N GLU A 141 -18.62 -7.64 -8.02
CA GLU A 141 -19.74 -7.06 -7.28
C GLU A 141 -20.44 -8.07 -6.36
N ASP A 142 -20.50 -9.34 -6.78
CA ASP A 142 -21.06 -10.48 -6.06
C ASP A 142 -20.07 -11.08 -5.05
N THR A 143 -18.93 -10.43 -4.82
CA THR A 143 -17.85 -10.86 -3.92
C THR A 143 -17.15 -12.15 -4.33
N ARG A 144 -17.32 -12.59 -5.58
CA ARG A 144 -16.59 -13.72 -6.14
C ARG A 144 -15.13 -13.33 -6.34
N LEU A 145 -14.24 -14.25 -5.99
CA LEU A 145 -12.81 -14.02 -6.12
C LEU A 145 -12.39 -14.13 -7.59
N ILE A 146 -11.99 -13.00 -8.18
CA ILE A 146 -11.37 -12.96 -9.52
C ILE A 146 -9.89 -13.35 -9.41
N TRP A 147 -9.19 -12.80 -8.41
CA TRP A 147 -7.77 -13.01 -8.23
C TRP A 147 -7.35 -12.85 -6.77
N ALA A 148 -6.41 -13.67 -6.31
CA ALA A 148 -5.70 -13.47 -5.05
C ALA A 148 -4.19 -13.59 -5.28
N ARG A 149 -3.39 -12.82 -4.53
CA ARG A 149 -1.94 -13.00 -4.59
C ARG A 149 -1.50 -14.31 -3.94
N ASN A 150 -2.06 -14.65 -2.77
CA ASN A 150 -1.80 -15.89 -2.06
C ASN A 150 -3.08 -16.71 -1.90
N HIS A 151 -3.01 -18.03 -2.05
CA HIS A 151 -4.13 -18.95 -1.85
C HIS A 151 -3.89 -19.88 -0.64
N PRO A 152 -4.91 -20.14 0.18
CA PRO A 152 -6.18 -19.39 0.27
C PRO A 152 -5.97 -18.00 0.90
N PRO A 153 -6.74 -16.97 0.51
CA PRO A 153 -6.63 -15.67 1.16
C PRO A 153 -7.40 -15.64 2.49
N HIS A 154 -7.13 -14.63 3.31
CA HIS A 154 -7.82 -14.45 4.60
C HIS A 154 -9.35 -14.31 4.39
N PRO A 155 -10.22 -14.87 5.27
CA PRO A 155 -11.67 -14.84 5.06
C PRO A 155 -12.28 -13.44 4.88
N LEU A 156 -11.67 -12.41 5.47
CA LEU A 156 -12.13 -11.02 5.30
C LEU A 156 -11.86 -10.47 3.90
N LEU A 157 -10.92 -11.04 3.16
CA LEU A 157 -10.58 -10.64 1.79
C LEU A 157 -11.48 -11.28 0.71
N HIS A 158 -12.53 -11.98 1.15
CA HIS A 158 -13.59 -12.55 0.32
C HIS A 158 -14.96 -11.89 0.57
N ARG A 159 -15.02 -10.83 1.36
CA ARG A 159 -16.28 -10.21 1.77
C ARG A 159 -16.42 -8.84 1.13
N ARG A 160 -17.67 -8.43 0.90
CA ARG A 160 -17.98 -7.05 0.54
C ARG A 160 -17.49 -6.12 1.65
N PRO A 161 -16.75 -5.05 1.34
CA PRO A 161 -16.35 -4.08 2.34
C PRO A 161 -17.58 -3.49 3.05
N PRO A 162 -17.57 -3.37 4.39
CA PRO A 162 -18.63 -2.72 5.14
C PRO A 162 -18.87 -1.29 4.64
N ALA A 163 -20.10 -0.79 4.71
CA ALA A 163 -20.45 0.55 4.24
C ALA A 163 -19.59 1.66 4.90
N GLN A 164 -19.23 1.46 6.17
CA GLN A 164 -18.39 2.38 6.95
C GLN A 164 -16.99 2.55 6.37
N THR A 165 -16.50 1.60 5.57
CA THR A 165 -15.22 1.68 4.85
C THR A 165 -15.16 2.91 3.93
N TRP A 166 -16.31 3.30 3.39
CA TRP A 166 -16.41 4.37 2.39
C TRP A 166 -16.71 5.73 3.00
N SER A 167 -17.06 5.80 4.27
CA SER A 167 -17.36 7.03 4.98
C SER A 167 -16.09 7.57 5.62
N PRO A 168 -15.88 8.89 5.67
CA PRO A 168 -14.93 9.44 6.63
C PRO A 168 -15.48 9.15 8.03
N ILE A 169 -14.94 8.14 8.71
CA ILE A 169 -15.18 8.00 10.15
C ILE A 169 -14.32 9.08 10.78
N TRP A 170 -14.91 10.24 11.04
CA TRP A 170 -14.30 11.21 11.94
C TRP A 170 -14.51 10.66 13.34
N PRO A 171 -13.48 10.20 14.06
CA PRO A 171 -13.55 10.36 15.51
C PRO A 171 -13.63 11.87 15.73
N GLU A 172 -14.67 12.35 16.39
CA GLU A 172 -14.60 13.70 16.93
C GLU A 172 -13.29 13.78 17.73
N PRO A 173 -12.46 14.81 17.52
CA PRO A 173 -11.29 14.99 18.35
C PRO A 173 -11.78 14.99 19.78
N THR A 174 -11.45 13.95 20.54
CA THR A 174 -11.61 13.96 21.99
C THR A 174 -10.95 15.25 22.42
N LYS A 175 -11.72 16.18 23.03
CA LYS A 175 -11.24 17.51 23.45
C LYS A 175 -10.04 17.34 24.39
N ALA A 176 -8.86 17.16 23.81
CA ALA A 176 -7.61 17.25 24.50
C ALA A 176 -7.40 18.75 24.70
N LYS A 177 -7.59 19.18 25.94
CA LYS A 177 -7.10 20.48 26.38
C LYS A 177 -5.62 20.59 26.00
N ASN A 178 -5.33 21.68 25.31
CA ASN A 178 -4.07 22.42 25.29
C ASN A 178 -3.18 22.35 24.04
N SER A 179 -2.99 23.58 23.56
CA SER A 179 -1.75 24.18 23.03
C SER A 179 -1.53 24.07 21.52
N ALA A 180 -1.80 25.21 20.90
CA ALA A 180 -1.47 25.60 19.54
C ALA A 180 -0.06 25.18 19.11
N ALA A 181 0.01 24.42 18.02
CA ALA A 181 1.16 24.39 17.14
C ALA A 181 0.65 24.22 15.70
N ARG A 182 1.07 25.13 14.81
CA ARG A 182 0.71 25.12 13.38
C ARG A 182 1.15 23.80 12.71
N PRO A 183 0.44 23.32 11.66
CA PRO A 183 0.88 22.16 10.91
C PRO A 183 2.23 22.44 10.26
N ARG A 184 3.23 21.61 10.56
CA ARG A 184 4.52 21.61 9.87
C ARG A 184 4.35 20.87 8.53
N PRO A 185 4.96 21.34 7.43
CA PRO A 185 5.12 20.53 6.23
C PRO A 185 5.93 19.26 6.57
N TRP A 186 5.55 18.13 5.96
CA TRP A 186 6.19 16.83 6.14
C TRP A 186 7.71 16.93 5.89
N PRO A 187 8.55 16.28 6.72
CA PRO A 187 9.97 16.20 6.41
C PRO A 187 10.16 15.30 5.17
N PRO A 188 11.13 15.61 4.28
CA PRO A 188 11.49 14.70 3.20
C PRO A 188 11.99 13.39 3.82
N ILE A 189 11.38 12.27 3.41
CA ILE A 189 11.87 10.93 3.74
C ILE A 189 13.15 10.71 2.93
N CYS A 190 14.26 11.18 3.48
CA CYS A 190 15.62 10.82 3.09
C CYS A 190 16.37 10.43 4.36
N THR A 191 16.49 9.13 4.63
CA THR A 191 17.55 8.62 5.49
C THR A 191 18.23 7.47 4.74
N PRO A 192 19.51 7.61 4.37
CA PRO A 192 20.26 6.53 3.73
C PRO A 192 20.61 5.49 4.80
N TRP A 193 19.94 4.35 4.76
CA TRP A 193 20.39 3.13 5.44
C TRP A 193 21.45 2.46 4.57
N PHE A 194 22.69 2.96 4.61
CA PHE A 194 23.87 2.23 4.15
C PHE A 194 25.12 2.73 4.90
N ARG A 195 25.43 2.07 6.03
CA ARG A 195 26.82 1.87 6.47
C ARG A 195 26.96 0.40 6.85
N ALA A 196 27.21 -0.41 5.85
CA ALA A 196 27.89 -1.68 6.05
C ALA A 196 29.38 -1.35 6.24
N SER A 197 29.87 -1.43 7.47
CA SER A 197 31.30 -1.56 7.72
C SER A 197 31.65 -3.05 7.63
N PRO A 198 32.54 -3.50 6.72
CA PRO A 198 33.13 -4.82 6.84
C PRO A 198 34.26 -4.81 7.90
N PRO A 199 34.59 -5.97 8.50
CA PRO A 199 35.60 -6.08 9.55
C PRO A 199 37.03 -5.92 9.03
N PRO A 200 38.02 -5.57 9.88
CA PRO A 200 39.41 -5.50 9.48
C PRO A 200 40.01 -6.91 9.53
N SER A 201 40.48 -7.44 8.40
CA SER A 201 41.51 -8.47 8.42
C SER A 201 42.29 -8.56 7.12
N CYS A 202 43.60 -8.76 7.29
CA CYS A 202 44.60 -9.25 6.36
C CYS A 202 45.15 -8.27 5.31
N ALA A 203 46.23 -7.60 5.73
CA ALA A 203 47.41 -7.42 4.88
C ALA A 203 47.88 -8.77 4.31
N ILE A 204 48.29 -8.78 3.04
CA ILE A 204 49.43 -9.51 2.43
C ILE A 204 49.18 -9.76 0.92
N CYS A 205 50.22 -9.47 0.12
CA CYS A 205 50.45 -9.83 -1.30
C CYS A 205 49.60 -9.09 -2.35
N ARG A 206 50.12 -8.60 -3.49
CA ARG A 206 51.43 -8.74 -4.13
C ARG A 206 51.58 -7.62 -5.18
N THR A 207 52.82 -7.18 -5.31
CA THR A 207 53.42 -6.48 -6.44
C THR A 207 53.03 -7.07 -7.80
N ILE A 208 52.70 -6.21 -8.76
CA ILE A 208 52.77 -6.50 -10.20
C ILE A 208 53.54 -5.35 -10.86
N ARG A 209 54.69 -5.70 -11.43
CA ARG A 209 55.52 -4.93 -12.39
C ARG A 209 54.71 -4.60 -13.66
N PRO A 210 55.11 -3.56 -14.40
CA PRO A 210 56.15 -3.74 -15.42
C PRO A 210 57.53 -3.24 -14.98
#